data_AF-A0A7W8UW69-F1
#
_entry.id   AF-A0A7W8UW69-F1
#
_cell.length_a   1.000
_cell.length_b   1.000
_cell.length_c   1.000
_cell.angle_alpha   90.00
_cell.angle_beta   90.00
_cell.angle_gamma   90.00
#
_symmetry.space_group_name_H-M   'P 1'
#
loop_
_entity.id
_entity.type
_entity.pdbx_description
1 polymer ?
#
loop_
_entity_poly.entity_id
_entity_poly.type
_entity_poly.pdbx_seq_one_letter_code
_entity_poly.pdbx_strand_id
1 'polypeptide(L)'
;MNAAARADVFPPAVKPPPKKTPPKDAPPLTIDEFCKRYALSRSHYFELKRQGRTPAEIRVGRKIVITAASARVWERRIALEQKGARAAQANG
;
A
#
# COMPACT_ATOMS: atom_id res chain seq x y z
N MET A 1 -29.28 -14.73 10.22
CA MET A 1 -28.12 -15.56 10.64
C MET A 1 -26.86 -14.91 10.08
N ASN A 2 -25.85 -14.67 10.93
CA ASN A 2 -24.57 -14.04 10.59
C ASN A 2 -23.48 -15.11 10.35
N ALA A 3 -22.37 -14.71 9.72
CA ALA A 3 -21.16 -15.46 9.33
C ALA A 3 -21.17 -16.01 7.88
N ALA A 4 -20.12 -15.88 7.07
CA ALA A 4 -18.70 -15.78 7.40
C ALA A 4 -17.90 -14.92 6.40
N ALA A 5 -17.00 -14.11 6.97
CA ALA A 5 -15.91 -13.43 6.28
C ALA A 5 -14.94 -14.41 5.62
N ARG A 6 -14.75 -14.33 4.30
CA ARG A 6 -13.63 -14.93 3.54
C ARG A 6 -13.52 -14.17 2.21
N ALA A 7 -12.41 -13.64 1.72
CA ALA A 7 -11.06 -13.57 2.23
C ALA A 7 -10.40 -12.37 1.51
N ASP A 8 -10.02 -11.33 2.26
CA ASP A 8 -9.00 -10.38 1.82
C ASP A 8 -7.66 -11.13 1.77
N VAL A 9 -7.49 -11.98 0.76
CA VAL A 9 -6.16 -12.49 0.38
C VAL A 9 -5.43 -11.30 -0.21
N PHE A 10 -4.84 -10.52 0.69
CA PHE A 10 -3.81 -9.56 0.37
C PHE A 10 -2.80 -10.25 -0.55
N PRO A 11 -2.35 -9.60 -1.64
CA PRO A 11 -1.55 -10.25 -2.67
C PRO A 11 -0.40 -11.08 -2.07
N PRO A 12 -0.22 -12.34 -2.51
CA PRO A 12 0.87 -13.17 -2.04
C PRO A 12 2.19 -12.52 -2.44
N ALA A 13 3.03 -12.27 -1.44
CA ALA A 13 4.42 -11.84 -1.58
C ALA A 13 4.63 -10.59 -2.47
N VAL A 14 4.22 -9.43 -1.98
CA VAL A 14 4.96 -8.20 -2.32
C VAL A 14 6.37 -8.44 -1.81
N LYS A 15 7.34 -8.63 -2.71
CA LYS A 15 8.76 -8.70 -2.33
C LYS A 15 9.01 -7.48 -1.43
N PRO A 16 9.58 -7.65 -0.23
CA PRO A 16 9.85 -6.50 0.63
C PRO A 16 10.57 -5.47 -0.25
N PRO A 17 10.13 -4.19 -0.26
CA PRO A 17 10.92 -3.16 -0.90
C PRO A 17 12.34 -3.34 -0.37
N PRO A 18 13.37 -3.33 -1.24
CA PRO A 18 14.74 -3.50 -0.79
C PRO A 18 14.96 -2.53 0.37
N LYS A 19 15.63 -2.95 1.44
CA LYS A 19 15.92 -2.18 2.67
C LYS A 19 16.72 -0.87 2.42
N LYS A 20 16.74 -0.35 1.21
CA LYS A 20 17.12 1.01 0.87
C LYS A 20 15.92 1.89 1.21
N THR A 21 15.98 2.52 2.39
CA THR A 21 15.15 3.70 2.67
C THR A 21 15.21 4.59 1.43
N PRO A 22 14.08 4.94 0.78
CA PRO A 22 14.14 5.90 -0.30
C PRO A 22 14.86 7.14 0.24
N PRO A 23 15.88 7.67 -0.48
CA PRO A 23 16.57 8.88 -0.08
C PRO A 23 15.55 9.96 0.29
N LYS A 24 15.86 10.84 1.25
CA LYS A 24 14.96 11.96 1.60
C LYS A 24 14.59 12.80 0.36
N ASP A 25 15.43 12.74 -0.67
CA ASP A 25 15.31 13.45 -1.95
C ASP A 25 14.67 12.62 -3.06
N ALA A 26 14.04 11.48 -2.74
CA ALA A 26 13.36 10.67 -3.75
C ALA A 26 12.21 11.48 -4.38
N PRO A 27 12.11 11.50 -5.73
CA PRO A 27 11.10 12.28 -6.41
C PRO A 27 9.68 11.77 -6.07
N PRO A 28 8.68 12.67 -6.03
CA PRO A 28 7.29 12.27 -5.85
C PRO A 28 6.85 11.37 -7.02
N LEU A 29 6.03 10.37 -6.71
CA LEU A 29 5.55 9.39 -7.67
C LEU A 29 4.15 9.77 -8.14
N THR A 30 3.84 9.57 -9.40
CA THR A 30 2.44 9.53 -9.86
C THR A 30 1.77 8.22 -9.44
N ILE A 31 0.45 8.15 -9.57
CA ILE A 31 -0.30 6.91 -9.34
C ILE A 31 0.22 5.77 -10.24
N ASP A 32 0.53 6.06 -11.52
CA ASP A 32 1.10 5.05 -12.43
C ASP A 32 2.46 4.54 -11.97
N GLU A 33 3.36 5.43 -11.57
CA GLU A 33 4.68 5.05 -11.11
C GLU A 33 4.62 4.27 -9.80
N PHE A 34 3.73 4.65 -8.90
CA PHE A 34 3.45 3.90 -7.69
C PHE A 34 2.92 2.49 -8.03
N CYS A 35 1.92 2.39 -8.91
CA CYS A 35 1.38 1.12 -9.36
C CYS A 35 2.47 0.22 -9.98
N LYS A 36 3.30 0.76 -10.87
CA LYS A 36 4.43 0.03 -11.47
C LYS A 36 5.44 -0.43 -10.41
N ARG A 37 5.79 0.44 -9.45
CA ARG A 37 6.76 0.13 -8.38
C ARG A 37 6.30 -1.01 -7.48
N TYR A 38 5.01 -1.07 -7.16
CA TYR A 38 4.44 -2.08 -6.26
C TYR A 38 3.74 -3.23 -7.00
N ALA A 39 3.90 -3.32 -8.33
CA ALA A 39 3.21 -4.28 -9.18
C ALA A 39 1.68 -4.32 -8.94
N LEU A 40 1.08 -3.14 -8.74
CA LEU A 40 -0.36 -2.97 -8.60
C LEU A 40 -0.98 -2.58 -9.94
N SER A 41 -2.14 -3.14 -10.25
CA SER A 41 -2.96 -2.62 -11.35
C SER A 41 -3.61 -1.30 -10.93
N ARG A 42 -3.90 -0.45 -11.92
CA ARG A 42 -4.56 0.83 -11.68
C ARG A 42 -5.95 0.64 -11.05
N SER A 43 -6.71 -0.34 -11.53
CA SER A 43 -8.01 -0.69 -10.98
C SER A 43 -7.93 -1.08 -9.51
N HIS A 44 -6.95 -1.91 -9.15
CA HIS A 44 -6.74 -2.31 -7.76
C HIS A 44 -6.34 -1.12 -6.88
N TYR A 45 -5.50 -0.21 -7.38
CA TYR A 45 -5.19 1.03 -6.66
C TYR A 45 -6.44 1.85 -6.33
N PHE A 46 -7.35 2.03 -7.30
CA PHE A 46 -8.59 2.77 -7.07
C PHE A 46 -9.57 2.05 -6.15
N GLU A 47 -9.59 0.72 -6.16
CA GLU A 47 -10.34 -0.07 -5.18
C GLU A 47 -9.82 0.15 -3.76
N LEU A 48 -8.51 0.05 -3.55
CA LEU A 48 -7.86 0.34 -2.28
C LEU A 48 -8.10 1.80 -1.85
N LYS A 49 -8.17 2.74 -2.80
CA LYS A 49 -8.45 4.14 -2.53
C LYS A 49 -9.85 4.32 -1.95
N ARG A 50 -10.84 3.63 -2.50
CA ARG A 50 -12.23 3.63 -1.96
C ARG A 50 -12.29 3.07 -0.54
N GLN A 51 -11.39 2.15 -0.21
CA GLN A 51 -11.25 1.57 1.14
C GLN A 51 -10.39 2.43 2.08
N GLY A 52 -9.81 3.56 1.63
CA GLY A 52 -8.88 4.37 2.42
C GLY A 52 -7.52 3.72 2.68
N ARG A 53 -7.18 2.67 1.91
CA ARG A 53 -6.01 1.83 2.09
C ARG A 53 -4.82 2.22 1.20
N THR A 54 -4.92 3.29 0.43
CA THR A 54 -3.80 3.86 -0.36
C THR A 54 -2.91 4.80 0.47
N PRO A 55 -1.70 5.14 -0.03
CA PRO A 55 -0.90 6.23 0.54
C PRO A 55 -1.59 7.58 0.40
N ALA A 56 -1.18 8.54 1.23
CA ALA A 56 -1.65 9.91 1.13
C ALA A 56 -1.18 10.56 -0.19
N GLU A 57 -2.14 10.99 -0.98
CA GLU A 57 -1.93 11.70 -2.24
C GLU A 57 -1.97 13.21 -2.02
N ILE A 58 -1.13 13.95 -2.73
CA ILE A 58 -1.19 15.41 -2.78
C ILE A 58 -1.54 15.85 -4.20
N ARG A 59 -2.34 16.92 -4.30
CA ARG A 59 -2.71 17.51 -5.59
C ARG A 59 -1.83 18.73 -5.85
N VAL A 60 -0.99 18.65 -6.86
CA VAL A 60 -0.10 19.73 -7.31
C VAL A 60 -0.62 20.24 -8.65
N GLY A 61 -1.43 21.30 -8.60
CA GLY A 61 -2.15 21.83 -9.75
C GLY A 61 -3.10 20.78 -10.36
N ARG A 62 -2.79 20.33 -11.58
CA ARG A 62 -3.57 19.31 -12.31
C ARG A 62 -3.08 17.88 -12.05
N LYS A 63 -1.93 17.70 -11.40
CA LYS A 63 -1.31 16.39 -11.18
C LYS A 63 -1.59 15.90 -9.77
N ILE A 64 -1.80 14.60 -9.63
CA ILE A 64 -1.86 13.90 -8.35
C ILE A 64 -0.56 13.14 -8.19
N VAL A 65 0.12 13.36 -7.06
CA VAL A 65 1.39 12.72 -6.75
C VAL A 65 1.39 12.16 -5.32
N ILE A 66 2.19 11.14 -5.11
CA ILE A 66 2.42 10.43 -3.86
C ILE A 66 3.85 10.76 -3.47
N THR A 67 4.02 11.50 -2.37
CA THR A 67 5.37 11.82 -1.88
C THR A 67 6.07 10.57 -1.37
N ALA A 68 7.40 10.56 -1.40
CA ALA A 68 8.19 9.48 -0.81
C ALA A 68 7.87 9.26 0.68
N ALA A 69 7.57 10.34 1.41
CA ALA A 69 7.15 10.28 2.80
C ALA A 69 5.79 9.58 2.96
N SER A 70 4.79 9.93 2.14
CA SER A 70 3.47 9.29 2.13
C SER A 70 3.56 7.80 1.81
N ALA A 71 4.35 7.43 0.80
CA ALA A 71 4.58 6.03 0.44
C ALA A 71 5.18 5.24 1.62
N ARG A 72 6.18 5.81 2.31
CA ARG A 72 6.83 5.17 3.47
C ARG A 72 5.90 5.01 4.67
N VAL A 73 5.03 5.98 4.93
CA VAL A 73 4.01 5.88 5.98
C VAL A 73 3.06 4.73 5.67
N TRP A 74 2.62 4.64 4.41
CA TRP A 74 1.75 3.56 3.95
C TRP A 74 2.41 2.18 4.08
N GLU A 75 3.66 2.03 3.64
CA GLU A 75 4.41 0.76 3.77
C GLU A 75 4.44 0.27 5.23
N ARG A 76 4.72 1.18 6.17
CA ARG A 76 4.71 0.84 7.60
C ARG A 76 3.33 0.43 8.10
N ARG A 77 2.27 1.13 7.69
CA ARG A 77 0.89 0.78 8.05
C ARG A 77 0.55 -0.63 7.60
N ILE A 78 0.76 -0.94 6.32
CA ILE A 78 0.45 -2.25 5.74
C ILE A 78 1.30 -3.36 6.39
N ALA A 79 2.59 -3.10 6.63
CA ALA A 79 3.46 -4.07 7.30
C ALA A 79 3.03 -4.37 8.74
N LEU A 80 2.56 -3.36 9.48
CA LEU A 80 2.01 -3.53 10.83
C LEU A 80 0.69 -4.31 10.81
N GLU A 81 -0.22 -3.97 9.88
CA GLU A 81 -1.49 -4.68 9.68
C GLU A 81 -1.24 -6.17 9.36
N GLN A 82 -0.30 -6.47 8.47
CA GLN A 82 0.07 -7.85 8.13
C GLN A 82 0.72 -8.59 9.29
N LYS A 83 1.57 -7.91 10.08
CA LYS A 83 2.18 -8.53 11.27
C LYS A 83 1.11 -8.91 12.29
N GLY A 84 0.10 -8.04 12.50
CA GLY A 84 -1.05 -8.33 13.34
C GLY A 84 -1.89 -9.49 12.82
N ALA A 85 -2.18 -9.51 11.51
CA ALA A 85 -2.94 -10.59 10.88
C ALA A 85 -2.21 -11.95 10.94
N ARG A 86 -0.89 -11.97 10.72
CA ARG A 86 -0.07 -13.19 10.76
C ARG A 86 0.09 -13.72 12.19
N ALA A 87 0.21 -12.84 13.19
CA ALA A 87 0.25 -13.24 14.59
C ALA A 87 -1.08 -13.86 15.05
N ALA A 88 -2.21 -13.35 14.54
CA ALA A 88 -3.53 -13.93 14.81
C ALA A 88 -3.74 -15.29 14.11
N GLN A 89 -3.14 -15.51 12.93
CA GLN A 89 -3.23 -16.77 12.19
C GLN A 89 -2.33 -17.90 12.74
N ALA A 90 -1.31 -17.58 13.52
CA ALA A 90 -0.33 -18.56 14.04
C ALA A 90 -0.73 -19.22 15.37
N ASN A 91 -1.91 -18.91 15.91
CA ASN A 91 -2.38 -19.39 17.21
C ASN A 91 -3.62 -20.29 17.08
N GLY A 92 -3.73 -21.02 15.96
CA GLY A 92 -4.83 -21.94 15.63
C GLY A 92 -4.32 -23.32 15.29
#